data_AF-A0A4P5RYA4-F1
#
_entry.id   AF-A0A4P5RYA4-F1
#
_cell.length_a   1.000
_cell.length_b   1.000
_cell.length_c   1.000
_cell.angle_alpha   90.00
_cell.angle_beta   90.00
_cell.angle_gamma   90.00
#
_symmetry.space_group_name_H-M   'P 1'
#
loop_
_entity.id
_entity.type
_entity.pdbx_description
1 polymer ?
#
loop_
_entity_poly.entity_id
_entity_poly.type
_entity_poly.pdbx_seq_one_letter_code
_entity_poly.pdbx_strand_id
1 'polypeptide(L)'
;MSSENRRFIPMGFVGPETIVSNLSFAIYECPVWVLPILSSSMHMTWATTTCGNLETRIRYSSQLCYNTFPLPVLSQEQQRDLAKLAFDLIACREKFPDKSLGDMYSKMPIELEKQHLVIDRYVDGIYGLNGSISDQDRLRKSLEIYAK
;
A
#
# COMPACT_ATOMS: atom_id res chain seq x y z
N MET A 1 -12.91 8.05 3.64
CA MET A 1 -13.44 7.05 4.60
C MET A 1 -13.51 5.70 3.90
N SER A 2 -12.71 4.73 4.35
CA SER A 2 -12.58 3.44 3.66
C SER A 2 -13.82 2.59 3.91
N SER A 3 -14.41 2.06 2.83
CA SER A 3 -15.44 1.03 2.86
C SER A 3 -14.85 -0.24 3.45
N GLU A 4 -15.65 -0.92 4.28
CA GLU A 4 -15.28 -2.01 5.19
C GLU A 4 -14.75 -3.26 4.46
N ASN A 5 -14.92 -3.34 3.14
CA ASN A 5 -14.57 -4.51 2.31
C ASN A 5 -13.39 -4.27 1.35
N ARG A 6 -12.64 -3.17 1.47
CA ARG A 6 -11.54 -2.91 0.52
C ARG A 6 -10.26 -3.63 0.93
N ARG A 7 -9.78 -4.53 0.05
CA ARG A 7 -8.51 -5.26 0.22
C ARG A 7 -7.28 -4.34 0.31
N PHE A 8 -7.35 -3.15 -0.30
CA PHE A 8 -6.28 -2.15 -0.27
C PHE A 8 -6.86 -0.78 0.03
N ILE A 9 -6.11 0.04 0.78
CA ILE A 9 -6.45 1.45 0.97
C ILE A 9 -6.14 2.19 -0.34
N PRO A 10 -7.12 2.88 -0.95
CA PRO A 10 -6.86 3.62 -2.17
C PRO A 10 -5.93 4.81 -1.87
N MET A 11 -4.73 4.78 -2.45
CA MET A 11 -3.71 5.83 -2.31
C MET A 11 -3.27 6.31 -3.68
N GLY A 12 -2.92 7.59 -3.81
CA GLY A 12 -2.45 8.17 -5.06
C GLY A 12 -1.71 9.48 -4.84
N PHE A 13 -1.14 10.01 -5.92
CA PHE A 13 -0.50 11.32 -5.93
C PHE A 13 -1.51 12.41 -6.26
N VAL A 14 -1.37 13.54 -5.59
CA VAL A 14 -2.18 14.73 -5.84
C VAL A 14 -1.24 15.93 -6.00
N GLY A 15 -1.62 16.88 -6.85
CA GLY A 15 -0.83 18.09 -7.10
C GLY A 15 -0.85 19.05 -5.90
N PRO A 16 0.06 20.04 -5.86
CA PRO A 16 0.20 20.99 -4.74
C PRO A 16 -1.05 21.84 -4.51
N GLU A 17 -1.89 21.99 -5.53
CA GLU A 17 -3.17 22.73 -5.49
C GLU A 17 -4.30 21.95 -4.79
N THR A 18 -4.07 20.68 -4.42
CA THR A 18 -5.13 19.82 -3.85
C THR A 18 -5.23 20.00 -2.34
N ILE A 19 -6.38 20.52 -1.88
CA ILE A 19 -6.68 20.63 -0.45
C ILE A 19 -7.10 19.25 0.08
N VAL A 20 -6.24 18.65 0.90
CA VAL A 20 -6.52 17.37 1.56
C VAL A 20 -7.35 17.62 2.82
N SER A 21 -8.54 17.04 2.88
CA SER A 21 -9.39 17.07 4.09
C SER A 21 -8.65 16.47 5.29
N ASN A 22 -8.96 16.94 6.50
CA ASN A 22 -8.46 16.40 7.77
C ASN A 22 -8.76 14.90 7.99
N LEU A 23 -9.64 14.30 7.19
CA LEU A 23 -9.96 12.86 7.20
C LEU A 23 -9.02 12.03 6.30
N SER A 24 -8.11 12.67 5.59
CA SER A 24 -7.14 12.06 4.67
C SER A 24 -5.72 12.39 5.12
N PHE A 25 -4.77 11.50 4.83
CA PHE A 25 -3.36 11.70 5.15
C PHE A 25 -2.59 12.03 3.87
N ALA A 26 -1.62 12.94 3.98
CA ALA A 26 -0.71 13.29 2.90
C ALA A 26 0.75 13.07 3.36
N ILE A 27 1.57 12.57 2.43
CA ILE A 27 3.02 12.48 2.61
C ILE A 27 3.62 13.49 1.63
N TYR A 28 4.26 14.53 2.16
CA TYR A 28 4.93 15.55 1.36
C TYR A 28 6.27 15.02 0.84
N GLU A 29 6.64 15.44 -0.38
CA GLU A 29 7.90 15.04 -1.04
C GLU A 29 8.11 13.52 -1.07
N CYS A 30 7.01 12.77 -1.14
CA CYS A 30 7.03 11.31 -1.10
C CYS A 30 7.69 10.74 -2.36
N PRO A 31 8.79 9.99 -2.24
CA PRO A 31 9.37 9.31 -3.38
C PRO A 31 8.37 8.35 -4.02
N VAL A 32 8.36 8.30 -5.35
CA VAL A 32 7.37 7.52 -6.12
C VAL A 32 7.39 6.02 -5.74
N TRP A 33 8.56 5.49 -5.37
CA TRP A 33 8.74 4.10 -4.96
C TRP A 33 8.01 3.72 -3.66
N VAL A 34 7.56 4.68 -2.86
CA VAL A 34 6.80 4.42 -1.63
C VAL A 34 5.38 3.93 -1.94
N LEU A 35 4.77 4.40 -3.03
CA LEU A 35 3.40 4.06 -3.40
C LEU A 35 3.13 2.54 -3.45
N PRO A 36 3.92 1.71 -4.16
CA PRO A 36 3.69 0.27 -4.23
C PRO A 36 3.84 -0.41 -2.88
N ILE A 37 4.74 0.04 -2.00
CA ILE A 37 4.87 -0.50 -0.64
C ILE A 37 3.57 -0.26 0.13
N LEU A 38 3.08 0.98 0.16
CA LEU A 38 1.85 1.31 0.87
C LEU A 38 0.59 0.68 0.23
N SER A 39 0.67 0.35 -1.05
CA SER A 39 -0.38 -0.31 -1.81
C SER A 39 -0.25 -1.85 -1.83
N SER A 40 0.64 -2.43 -1.02
CA SER A 40 0.88 -3.87 -0.94
C SER A 40 0.08 -4.54 0.18
N SER A 41 -0.13 -5.84 0.05
CA SER A 41 -0.72 -6.70 1.08
C SER A 41 0.14 -6.71 2.36
N MET A 42 1.47 -6.53 2.25
CA MET A 42 2.36 -6.40 3.41
C MET A 42 1.97 -5.20 4.29
N HIS A 43 1.83 -4.03 3.67
CA HIS A 43 1.42 -2.83 4.40
C HIS A 43 -0.01 -2.93 4.92
N MET A 44 -0.91 -3.53 4.14
CA MET A 44 -2.29 -3.76 4.57
C MET A 44 -2.37 -4.65 5.81
N THR A 45 -1.61 -5.74 5.85
CA THR A 45 -1.52 -6.64 7.01
C THR A 45 -0.96 -5.93 8.24
N TRP A 46 0.04 -5.07 8.05
CA TRP A 46 0.56 -4.25 9.15
C TRP A 46 -0.50 -3.26 9.64
N ALA A 47 -1.16 -2.55 8.73
CA ALA A 47 -2.17 -1.56 9.03
C ALA A 47 -3.36 -2.16 9.80
N THR A 48 -3.86 -3.33 9.39
CA THR A 48 -4.97 -4.01 10.07
C THR A 48 -4.62 -4.48 11.47
N THR A 49 -3.33 -4.77 11.71
CA THR A 49 -2.86 -5.28 13.02
C THR A 49 -2.48 -4.17 13.99
N THR A 50 -1.92 -3.05 13.48
CA THR A 50 -1.35 -1.99 14.32
C THR A 50 -2.21 -0.74 14.43
N CYS A 51 -3.05 -0.45 13.43
CA CYS A 51 -4.03 0.62 13.55
C CYS A 51 -5.20 0.17 14.41
N GLY A 52 -5.75 1.09 15.20
CA GLY A 52 -7.06 0.88 15.81
C GLY A 52 -8.14 0.68 14.73
N ASN A 53 -9.09 -0.20 15.01
CA ASN A 53 -10.29 -0.36 14.19
C ASN A 53 -11.43 0.44 14.81
N LEU A 54 -12.21 1.12 13.98
CA LEU A 54 -13.54 1.58 14.40
C LEU A 54 -14.54 0.55 13.87
N GLU A 55 -14.98 -0.34 14.77
CA GLU A 55 -15.71 -1.56 14.43
C GLU A 55 -14.90 -2.45 13.46
N THR A 56 -15.25 -2.46 12.18
CA THR A 56 -14.59 -3.24 11.10
C THR A 56 -13.71 -2.38 10.20
N ARG A 57 -13.71 -1.05 10.39
CA ARG A 57 -13.04 -0.11 9.49
C ARG A 57 -11.63 0.20 9.98
N ILE A 58 -10.64 -0.01 9.11
CA ILE A 58 -9.26 0.42 9.35
C ILE A 58 -9.26 1.94 9.47
N ARG A 59 -8.93 2.44 10.67
CA ARG A 59 -8.64 3.86 10.86
C ARG A 59 -7.15 4.07 10.67
N TYR A 60 -6.78 4.35 9.43
CA TYR A 60 -5.39 4.62 9.10
C TYR A 60 -4.85 5.76 9.99
N SER A 61 -3.66 5.58 10.52
CA SER A 61 -2.96 6.57 11.32
C SER A 61 -1.54 6.66 10.82
N SER A 62 -1.12 7.86 10.39
CA SER A 62 0.28 8.07 9.99
C SER A 62 1.24 7.74 11.14
N GLN A 63 0.88 8.10 12.38
CA GLN A 63 1.69 7.86 13.57
C GLN A 63 1.80 6.38 13.94
N LEU A 64 0.71 5.61 13.84
CA LEU A 64 0.67 4.22 14.30
C LEU A 64 0.91 3.20 13.20
N CYS A 65 0.73 3.59 11.93
CA CYS A 65 0.93 2.71 10.77
C CYS A 65 2.20 3.07 10.03
N TYR A 66 2.25 4.27 9.45
CA TYR A 66 3.30 4.65 8.52
C TYR A 66 4.65 4.81 9.22
N ASN A 67 4.66 5.54 10.34
CA ASN A 67 5.89 5.81 11.10
C ASN A 67 6.48 4.57 11.78
N THR A 68 5.66 3.56 12.06
CA THR A 68 6.07 2.31 12.73
C THR A 68 6.23 1.17 11.73
N PHE A 69 5.94 1.38 10.44
CA PHE A 69 5.97 0.33 9.44
C PHE A 69 7.40 -0.21 9.30
N PRO A 70 7.63 -1.50 9.56
CA PRO A 70 8.98 -2.07 9.55
C PRO A 70 9.41 -2.31 8.10
N LEU A 71 10.00 -1.30 7.48
CA LEU A 71 10.57 -1.37 6.14
C LEU A 71 12.07 -1.74 6.21
N PRO A 72 12.50 -2.86 5.61
CA PRO A 72 13.92 -3.17 5.45
C PRO A 72 14.67 -2.06 4.71
N VAL A 73 15.97 -1.96 4.94
CA VAL A 73 16.83 -1.06 4.15
C VAL A 73 16.80 -1.49 2.69
N LEU A 74 16.32 -0.60 1.82
CA LEU A 74 16.20 -0.85 0.39
C LEU A 74 17.47 -0.44 -0.35
N SER A 75 17.93 -1.29 -1.27
CA SER A 75 18.98 -0.93 -2.23
C SER A 75 18.47 0.12 -3.23
N GLN A 76 19.39 0.85 -3.88
CA GLN A 76 19.01 1.79 -4.94
C GLN A 76 18.31 1.08 -6.12
N GLU A 77 18.71 -0.15 -6.42
CA GLU A 77 18.06 -0.98 -7.45
C GLU A 77 16.61 -1.31 -7.07
N GLN A 78 16.38 -1.73 -5.82
CA GLN A 78 15.04 -2.00 -5.31
C GLN A 78 14.14 -0.76 -5.35
N GLN A 79 14.67 0.41 -4.96
CA GLN A 79 13.93 1.67 -5.06
C GLN A 79 13.59 2.01 -6.52
N ARG A 80 14.50 1.79 -7.46
CA ARG A 80 14.25 2.02 -8.90
C ARG A 80 13.17 1.09 -9.45
N ASP A 81 13.19 -0.17 -9.08
CA ASP A 81 12.18 -1.14 -9.52
C ASP A 81 10.81 -0.88 -8.90
N LEU A 82 10.76 -0.53 -7.62
CA LEU A 82 9.53 -0.04 -6.99
C LEU A 82 9.00 1.21 -7.68
N ALA A 83 9.87 2.16 -8.06
CA ALA A 83 9.43 3.33 -8.82
C ALA A 83 8.77 2.93 -10.15
N LYS A 84 9.31 1.95 -10.88
CA LYS A 84 8.66 1.42 -12.10
C LYS A 84 7.30 0.80 -11.79
N LEU A 85 7.21 -0.04 -10.75
CA LEU A 85 5.94 -0.65 -10.33
C LEU A 85 4.88 0.39 -9.94
N ALA A 86 5.31 1.51 -9.36
CA ALA A 86 4.44 2.63 -9.05
C ALA A 86 3.87 3.27 -10.32
N PHE A 87 4.71 3.54 -11.33
CA PHE A 87 4.27 4.07 -12.62
C PHE A 87 3.34 3.09 -13.34
N ASP A 88 3.65 1.79 -13.32
CA ASP A 88 2.79 0.76 -13.90
C ASP A 88 1.42 0.70 -13.21
N LEU A 89 1.39 0.87 -11.87
CA LEU A 89 0.14 0.96 -11.11
C LEU A 89 -0.69 2.18 -11.47
N ILE A 90 -0.05 3.34 -11.61
CA ILE A 90 -0.70 4.59 -12.02
C ILE A 90 -1.25 4.43 -13.45
N ALA A 91 -0.43 3.97 -14.38
CA ALA A 91 -0.83 3.72 -15.77
C ALA A 91 -1.96 2.69 -15.87
N CYS A 92 -1.99 1.68 -14.99
CA CYS A 92 -3.07 0.70 -14.94
C CYS A 92 -4.40 1.35 -14.50
N ARG A 93 -4.35 2.28 -13.54
CA ARG A 93 -5.53 3.05 -13.09
C ARG A 93 -6.04 4.02 -14.16
N GLU A 94 -5.13 4.63 -14.92
CA GLU A 94 -5.48 5.57 -16.01
C GLU A 94 -6.26 4.92 -17.17
N LYS A 95 -6.21 3.58 -17.29
CA LYS A 95 -7.06 2.84 -18.25
C LYS A 95 -8.55 2.88 -17.92
N PHE A 96 -8.92 3.38 -16.74
CA PHE A 96 -10.30 3.47 -16.28
C PHE A 96 -10.69 4.93 -15.96
N PRO A 97 -10.68 5.84 -16.96
CA PRO A 97 -10.91 7.27 -16.74
C PRO A 97 -12.30 7.59 -16.18
N ASP A 98 -13.29 6.75 -16.47
CA ASP A 98 -14.68 6.93 -16.01
C ASP A 98 -14.93 6.48 -14.56
N LYS A 99 -13.92 5.89 -13.89
CA LYS A 99 -14.06 5.37 -12.53
C LYS A 99 -13.26 6.22 -11.55
N SER A 100 -13.87 6.57 -10.42
CA SER A 100 -13.11 7.14 -9.31
C SER A 100 -12.16 6.10 -8.71
N LEU A 101 -11.10 6.56 -8.03
CA LEU A 101 -10.20 5.67 -7.29
C LEU A 101 -10.97 4.85 -6.23
N GLY A 102 -11.99 5.44 -5.59
CA GLY A 102 -12.85 4.72 -4.66
C GLY A 102 -13.62 3.58 -5.33
N ASP A 103 -14.13 3.79 -6.54
CA ASP A 103 -14.90 2.80 -7.29
C ASP A 103 -14.00 1.68 -7.81
N MET A 104 -12.81 2.04 -8.33
CA MET A 104 -11.81 1.08 -8.76
C MET A 104 -11.46 0.11 -7.62
N TYR A 105 -11.30 0.57 -6.39
CA TYR A 105 -10.96 -0.31 -5.27
C TYR A 105 -12.17 -0.98 -4.60
N SER A 106 -13.39 -0.51 -4.88
CA SER A 106 -14.62 -1.18 -4.43
C SER A 106 -15.02 -2.33 -5.37
N LYS A 107 -14.76 -2.19 -6.67
CA LYS A 107 -14.98 -3.21 -7.71
C LYS A 107 -13.73 -3.32 -8.58
N MET A 108 -12.71 -3.98 -8.04
CA MET A 108 -11.38 -4.06 -8.63
C MET A 108 -11.40 -4.72 -10.02
N PRO A 109 -10.98 -4.00 -11.08
CA PRO A 109 -10.74 -4.61 -12.38
C PRO A 109 -9.63 -5.67 -12.27
N ILE A 110 -9.74 -6.72 -13.08
CA ILE A 110 -8.78 -7.84 -13.09
C ILE A 110 -7.35 -7.34 -13.39
N GLU A 111 -7.21 -6.34 -14.27
CA GLU A 111 -5.92 -5.72 -14.59
C GLU A 111 -5.29 -5.05 -13.38
N LEU A 112 -6.10 -4.35 -12.57
CA LEU A 112 -5.62 -3.69 -11.36
C LEU A 112 -5.26 -4.71 -10.28
N GLU A 113 -6.07 -5.75 -10.12
CA GLU A 113 -5.77 -6.85 -9.20
C GLU A 113 -4.46 -7.56 -9.57
N LYS A 114 -4.25 -7.87 -10.84
CA LYS A 114 -3.00 -8.44 -11.34
C LYS A 114 -1.80 -7.54 -11.03
N GLN A 115 -1.96 -6.23 -11.19
CA GLN A 115 -0.90 -5.28 -10.86
C GLN A 115 -0.55 -5.29 -9.37
N HIS A 116 -1.55 -5.37 -8.49
CA HIS A 116 -1.33 -5.55 -7.06
C HIS A 116 -0.62 -6.87 -6.75
N LEU A 117 -0.95 -7.97 -7.42
CA LEU A 117 -0.25 -9.25 -7.23
C LEU A 117 1.23 -9.20 -7.68
N VAL A 118 1.55 -8.39 -8.69
CA VAL A 118 2.96 -8.16 -9.08
C VAL A 118 3.69 -7.38 -7.98
N ILE A 119 3.07 -6.32 -7.48
CA ILE A 119 3.60 -5.52 -6.35
C ILE A 119 3.80 -6.41 -5.12
N ASP A 120 2.80 -7.20 -4.75
CA ASP A 120 2.85 -8.09 -3.58
C ASP A 120 4.02 -9.06 -3.68
N ARG A 121 4.21 -9.71 -4.84
CA ARG A 121 5.34 -10.63 -5.02
C ARG A 121 6.69 -9.93 -4.89
N TYR A 122 6.82 -8.72 -5.43
CA TYR A 122 8.06 -7.96 -5.34
C TYR A 122 8.35 -7.52 -3.89
N VAL A 123 7.32 -6.99 -3.21
CA VAL A 123 7.43 -6.55 -1.81
C VAL A 123 7.67 -7.74 -0.90
N ASP A 124 6.92 -8.84 -1.02
CA ASP A 124 7.17 -10.07 -0.25
C ASP A 124 8.63 -10.55 -0.44
N GLY A 125 9.16 -10.47 -1.66
CA GLY A 125 10.57 -10.76 -1.96
C GLY A 125 11.58 -9.87 -1.23
N ILE A 126 11.31 -8.57 -1.07
CA ILE A 126 12.13 -7.64 -0.26
C ILE A 126 12.20 -8.12 1.21
N TYR A 127 11.09 -8.66 1.72
CA TYR A 127 11.01 -9.21 3.08
C TYR A 127 11.58 -10.63 3.18
N GLY A 128 12.11 -11.19 2.09
CA GLY A 128 12.66 -12.54 2.03
C GLY A 128 11.60 -13.64 2.09
N LEU A 129 10.35 -13.31 1.76
CA LEU A 129 9.23 -14.24 1.69
C LEU A 129 9.11 -14.80 0.27
N ASN A 130 9.03 -16.13 0.15
CA ASN A 130 8.90 -16.82 -1.14
C ASN A 130 7.80 -17.89 -1.09
N GLY A 131 7.13 -18.13 -2.22
CA GLY A 131 6.10 -19.17 -2.36
C GLY A 131 4.69 -18.66 -2.06
N SER A 132 3.86 -19.52 -1.47
CA SER A 132 2.49 -19.17 -1.08
C SER A 132 2.51 -18.42 0.25
N ILE A 133 2.45 -17.08 0.19
CA ILE A 133 2.55 -16.20 1.36
C ILE A 133 1.16 -15.88 1.93
N SER A 134 0.94 -16.19 3.21
CA SER A 134 -0.25 -15.78 3.95
C SER A 134 -0.07 -14.45 4.66
N ASP A 135 -1.17 -13.84 5.10
CA ASP A 135 -1.10 -12.61 5.92
C ASP A 135 -0.44 -12.87 7.28
N GLN A 136 -0.54 -14.08 7.83
CA GLN A 136 0.20 -14.45 9.04
C GLN A 136 1.72 -14.45 8.82
N ASP A 137 2.19 -14.92 7.66
CA ASP A 137 3.61 -14.90 7.30
C ASP A 137 4.14 -13.47 7.18
N ARG A 138 3.37 -12.60 6.51
CA ARG A 138 3.66 -11.16 6.37
C ARG A 138 3.74 -10.46 7.72
N LEU A 139 2.77 -10.73 8.60
CA LEU A 139 2.74 -10.15 9.94
C LEU A 139 3.94 -10.60 10.77
N ARG A 140 4.20 -11.92 10.81
CA ARG A 140 5.35 -12.47 11.54
C ARG A 140 6.65 -11.81 11.07
N LYS A 141 6.84 -11.70 9.76
CA LYS A 141 8.06 -11.11 9.21
C LYS A 141 8.20 -9.63 9.53
N SER A 142 7.09 -8.89 9.47
CA SER A 142 7.04 -7.48 9.86
C SER A 142 7.44 -7.29 11.33
N LEU A 143 6.88 -8.11 12.24
CA LEU A 143 7.22 -8.07 13.66
C LEU A 143 8.68 -8.44 13.94
N GLU A 144 9.25 -9.42 13.22
CA GLU A 144 10.68 -9.77 13.32
C GLU A 144 11.62 -8.61 12.97
N ILE A 145 11.23 -7.78 12.00
CA ILE A 145 12.00 -6.60 11.59
C ILE A 145 11.76 -5.46 12.59
N TYR A 146 10.52 -5.26 13.05
CA TYR A 146 10.17 -4.21 14.00
C TYR A 146 10.85 -4.38 15.38
N ALA A 147 11.03 -5.62 15.83
CA ALA A 147 11.65 -5.93 17.12
C ALA A 147 13.19 -5.80 17.13
N LYS A 148 13.81 -5.50 15.99
CA LYS A 148 15.26 -5.28 15.85
C LYS A 148 15.58 -3.79 15.88
#